data_AF-A0A929DLQ4-F1
#
_entry.id   AF-A0A929DLQ4-F1
#
_cell.length_a   1.000
_cell.length_b   1.000
_cell.length_c   1.000
_cell.angle_alpha   90.00
_cell.angle_beta   90.00
_cell.angle_gamma   90.00
#
_symmetry.space_group_name_H-M   'P 1'
#
loop_
_entity.id
_entity.type
_entity.pdbx_description
1 polymer ?
#
loop_
_entity_poly.entity_id
_entity_poly.type
_entity_poly.pdbx_seq_one_letter_code
_entity_poly.pdbx_strand_id
1 'polypeptide(L)'
;MLLHLHKLPQQCREAWEKAEAYELPCAFKDIDKVVVCGMGGSAIGGDLLSSLAANLGKPIVFVHRGYDLPAFVDSQTLVIASSYSGNTEETLSAFAQA
;
A
#
# COMPACT_ATOMS: atom_id res chain seq x y z
N MET A 1 -1.69 -17.20 17.43
CA MET A 1 -2.61 -17.21 16.27
C MET A 1 -4.07 -16.94 16.66
N LEU A 2 -4.74 -17.80 17.45
CA LEU A 2 -6.15 -17.63 17.85
C LEU A 2 -6.48 -16.25 18.47
N LEU A 3 -5.66 -15.76 19.39
CA LEU A 3 -5.85 -14.42 19.99
C LEU A 3 -5.79 -13.29 18.95
N HIS A 4 -5.02 -13.44 17.88
CA HIS A 4 -4.92 -12.42 16.84
C HIS A 4 -6.19 -12.42 15.98
N LEU A 5 -6.73 -13.60 15.66
CA LEU A 5 -8.00 -13.73 14.93
C LEU A 5 -9.16 -13.12 15.72
N HIS A 6 -9.23 -13.36 17.03
CA HIS A 6 -10.27 -12.75 17.87
C HIS A 6 -10.18 -11.23 17.97
N LYS A 7 -8.98 -10.65 17.82
CA LYS A 7 -8.77 -9.21 17.85
C LYS A 7 -9.01 -8.53 16.50
N LEU A 8 -9.17 -9.28 15.41
CA LEU A 8 -9.33 -8.71 14.07
C LEU A 8 -10.44 -7.64 13.98
N PRO A 9 -11.65 -7.82 14.55
CA PRO A 9 -12.68 -6.77 14.48
C PRO A 9 -12.25 -5.46 15.13
N GLN A 10 -11.51 -5.52 16.24
CA GLN A 10 -10.97 -4.35 16.92
C GLN A 10 -9.86 -3.71 16.08
N GLN A 11 -8.95 -4.50 15.53
CA GLN A 11 -7.87 -4.01 14.67
C GLN A 11 -8.40 -3.28 13.43
N CYS A 12 -9.47 -3.79 12.81
CA CYS A 12 -10.12 -3.11 11.69
C CYS A 12 -10.72 -1.76 12.10
N ARG A 13 -11.36 -1.68 13.27
CA ARG A 13 -11.94 -0.43 13.78
C ARG A 13 -10.85 0.61 14.08
N GLU A 14 -9.80 0.21 14.78
CA GLU A 14 -8.66 1.09 15.07
C GLU A 14 -7.97 1.58 13.79
N ALA A 15 -7.84 0.73 12.78
CA ALA A 15 -7.29 1.11 11.48
C ALA A 15 -8.19 2.13 10.76
N TRP A 16 -9.51 1.95 10.83
CA TRP A 16 -10.49 2.88 10.25
C TRP A 16 -10.43 4.25 10.92
N GLU A 17 -10.45 4.30 12.25
CA GLU A 17 -10.38 5.55 13.02
C GLU A 17 -9.07 6.31 12.73
N LYS A 18 -7.95 5.59 12.61
CA LYS A 18 -6.67 6.20 12.21
C LYS A 18 -6.69 6.74 10.79
N ALA A 19 -7.34 6.04 9.86
CA ALA A 19 -7.46 6.49 8.48
C ALA A 19 -8.34 7.73 8.36
N GLU A 20 -9.46 7.80 9.09
CA GLU A 20 -10.32 8.99 9.13
C GLU A 20 -9.63 10.21 9.73
N ALA A 21 -8.78 10.00 10.74
CA ALA A 21 -8.02 11.07 11.37
C ALA A 21 -6.76 11.49 10.57
N TYR A 22 -6.41 10.77 9.50
CA TYR A 22 -5.20 11.04 8.74
C TYR A 22 -5.43 12.14 7.70
N GLU A 23 -4.74 13.27 7.86
CA GLU A 23 -4.75 14.34 6.88
C GLU A 23 -3.79 14.02 5.72
N LEU A 24 -4.33 13.87 4.52
CA LEU A 24 -3.53 13.62 3.32
C LEU A 24 -2.66 14.84 2.98
N PRO A 25 -1.32 14.67 2.86
CA PRO A 25 -0.44 15.74 2.44
C PRO A 25 -0.83 16.32 1.07
N CYS A 26 -0.76 17.65 0.92
CA CYS A 26 -1.05 18.32 -0.35
C CYS A 26 -0.18 17.83 -1.52
N ALA A 27 1.03 17.33 -1.24
CA ALA A 27 1.93 16.75 -2.24
C ALA A 27 1.33 15.52 -2.96
N PHE A 28 0.32 14.86 -2.37
CA PHE A 28 -0.31 13.68 -2.97
C PHE A 28 -1.54 14.01 -3.82
N LYS A 29 -1.91 15.29 -4.00
CA LYS A 29 -3.12 15.66 -4.76
C LYS A 29 -3.01 15.38 -6.26
N ASP A 30 -1.81 15.50 -6.81
CA ASP A 30 -1.57 15.41 -8.25
C ASP A 30 -0.99 14.05 -8.68
N ILE A 31 -0.90 13.07 -7.77
CA ILE A 31 -0.46 11.72 -8.12
C ILE A 31 -1.48 11.07 -9.05
N ASP A 32 -0.99 10.35 -10.05
CA ASP A 32 -1.85 9.59 -10.96
C ASP A 32 -1.61 8.08 -10.92
N LYS A 33 -0.61 7.65 -10.16
CA LYS A 33 -0.26 6.26 -9.95
C LYS A 33 0.02 6.00 -8.47
N VAL A 34 -0.40 4.84 -7.99
CA VAL A 34 -0.05 4.31 -6.67
C VAL A 34 0.58 2.94 -6.88
N VAL A 35 1.77 2.72 -6.33
CA VAL A 35 2.45 1.42 -6.34
C VAL A 35 2.54 0.90 -4.91
N VAL A 36 1.85 -0.20 -4.62
CA VAL A 36 1.92 -0.88 -3.32
C VAL A 36 2.95 -2.00 -3.42
N CYS A 37 4.10 -1.85 -2.76
CA CYS A 37 5.17 -2.84 -2.72
C CYS A 37 5.01 -3.71 -1.46
N GLY A 38 4.72 -4.99 -1.61
CA GLY A 38 4.54 -5.88 -0.47
C GLY A 38 4.41 -7.34 -0.88
N MET A 39 4.85 -8.25 -0.03
CA MET A 39 4.77 -9.69 -0.27
C MET A 39 3.66 -10.34 0.54
N GLY A 40 3.03 -11.38 -0.02
CA GLY A 40 2.03 -12.20 0.66
C GLY A 40 0.91 -11.35 1.29
N GLY A 41 0.72 -11.50 2.61
CA GLY A 41 -0.30 -10.78 3.37
C GLY A 41 -0.20 -9.25 3.28
N SER A 42 1.02 -8.71 3.12
CA SER A 42 1.25 -7.28 2.99
C SER A 42 0.79 -6.69 1.66
N ALA A 43 0.57 -7.52 0.64
CA ALA A 43 0.03 -7.13 -0.66
C ALA A 43 -1.51 -7.07 -0.69
N ILE A 44 -2.18 -7.82 0.19
CA ILE A 44 -3.64 -8.04 0.13
C ILE A 44 -4.43 -6.72 0.20
N GLY A 45 -4.00 -5.79 1.06
CA GLY A 45 -4.62 -4.47 1.14
C GLY A 45 -4.51 -3.67 -0.16
N GLY A 46 -3.38 -3.80 -0.86
CA GLY A 46 -3.17 -3.22 -2.19
C GLY A 46 -4.05 -3.85 -3.26
N ASP A 47 -4.27 -5.16 -3.23
CA ASP A 47 -5.16 -5.85 -4.18
C ASP A 47 -6.62 -5.40 -4.02
N LEU A 48 -7.06 -5.30 -2.76
CA LEU A 48 -8.39 -4.80 -2.44
C LEU A 48 -8.54 -3.35 -2.93
N LEU A 49 -7.55 -2.50 -2.64
CA LEU A 49 -7.54 -1.11 -3.11
C LEU A 49 -7.58 -1.02 -4.64
N SER A 50 -6.77 -1.80 -5.35
CA SER A 50 -6.74 -1.82 -6.82
C SER A 50 -8.09 -2.22 -7.39
N SER A 51 -8.75 -3.21 -6.79
CA SER A 51 -10.09 -3.65 -7.19
C SER A 51 -11.15 -2.57 -6.96
N LEU A 52 -11.11 -1.88 -5.83
CA LEU A 52 -12.05 -0.80 -5.49
C LEU A 52 -11.84 0.44 -6.39
N ALA A 53 -10.59 0.75 -6.71
CA ALA A 53 -10.21 1.91 -7.52
C ALA A 53 -10.35 1.67 -9.04
N ALA A 54 -10.60 0.45 -9.48
CA ALA A 54 -10.59 0.06 -10.89
C ALA A 54 -11.47 0.93 -11.81
N ASN A 55 -12.59 1.46 -11.28
CA ASN A 55 -13.53 2.29 -12.03
C ASN A 55 -13.35 3.81 -11.85
N LEU A 56 -12.38 4.25 -11.04
CA LEU A 56 -12.15 5.68 -10.77
C LEU A 56 -11.35 6.38 -11.88
N GLY A 57 -10.74 5.61 -12.79
CA GLY A 57 -9.86 6.12 -13.85
C GLY A 57 -8.46 6.51 -13.34
N LYS A 58 -8.37 7.32 -12.27
CA LYS A 58 -7.13 7.69 -11.57
C LYS A 58 -7.34 7.83 -10.05
N PRO A 59 -6.28 7.62 -9.23
CA PRO A 59 -4.98 7.11 -9.64
C PRO A 59 -5.03 5.62 -9.99
N ILE A 60 -4.15 5.17 -10.90
CA ILE A 60 -4.00 3.75 -11.23
C ILE A 60 -3.26 3.07 -10.09
N VAL A 61 -3.80 1.98 -9.55
CA VAL A 61 -3.21 1.25 -8.43
C VAL A 61 -2.57 -0.05 -8.93
N PHE A 62 -1.26 -0.16 -8.73
CA PHE A 62 -0.46 -1.34 -9.07
C PHE A 62 0.10 -2.01 -7.81
N VAL A 63 0.01 -3.33 -7.72
CA VAL A 63 0.53 -4.11 -6.60
C VAL A 63 1.81 -4.82 -7.04
N HIS A 64 2.94 -4.41 -6.49
CA HIS A 64 4.26 -4.92 -6.82
C HIS A 64 4.74 -5.94 -5.79
N ARG A 65 5.15 -7.12 -6.27
CA ARG A 65 5.59 -8.28 -5.46
C ARG A 65 6.98 -8.76 -5.87
N GLY A 66 7.81 -7.85 -6.39
CA GLY A 66 9.15 -8.15 -6.85
C GLY A 66 10.18 -7.22 -6.22
N TYR A 67 11.42 -7.47 -6.57
CA TYR A 67 12.53 -6.56 -6.34
C TYR A 67 12.41 -5.33 -7.23
N ASP A 68 13.12 -4.27 -6.83
CA ASP A 68 13.22 -2.99 -7.52
C ASP A 68 11.87 -2.30 -7.76
N LEU A 69 11.88 -1.05 -8.22
CA LEU A 69 10.66 -0.39 -8.65
C LEU A 69 10.32 -0.76 -10.10
N PRO A 70 9.03 -0.91 -10.43
CA PRO A 70 8.62 -1.01 -11.83
C PRO A 70 9.13 0.19 -12.65
N ALA A 71 9.60 -0.06 -13.87
CA ALA A 71 10.23 0.96 -14.71
C ALA A 71 9.32 2.15 -15.08
N PHE A 72 8.01 2.04 -14.88
CA PHE A 72 7.05 3.13 -15.13
C PHE A 72 6.89 4.10 -13.95
N VAL A 73 7.54 3.82 -12.81
CA VAL A 73 7.50 4.71 -11.64
C VAL A 73 8.18 6.04 -11.98
N ASP A 74 7.50 7.13 -11.67
CA ASP A 74 7.91 8.49 -11.97
C ASP A 74 7.54 9.45 -10.83
N SER A 75 7.81 10.75 -11.00
CA SER A 75 7.54 11.78 -9.99
C SER A 75 6.05 11.99 -9.66
N GLN A 76 5.12 11.38 -10.41
CA GLN A 76 3.68 11.42 -10.13
C GLN A 76 3.17 10.11 -9.53
N THR A 77 4.08 9.26 -9.04
CA THR A 77 3.77 7.98 -8.44
C THR A 77 3.92 8.04 -6.92
N LEU A 78 2.88 7.64 -6.19
CA LEU A 78 2.99 7.36 -4.76
C LEU A 78 3.41 5.90 -4.54
N VAL A 79 4.58 5.68 -3.95
CA VAL A 79 5.05 4.35 -3.55
C VAL A 79 4.69 4.07 -2.09
N ILE A 80 4.00 2.97 -1.83
CA ILE A 80 3.64 2.49 -0.50
C ILE A 80 4.36 1.17 -0.24
N ALA A 81 5.38 1.19 0.62
CA ALA A 81 6.08 -0.01 1.08
C ALA A 81 5.35 -0.64 2.27
N SER A 82 4.87 -1.87 2.12
CA SER A 82 4.10 -2.61 3.11
C SER A 82 4.82 -3.91 3.48
N SER A 83 5.29 -4.00 4.72
CA SER A 83 5.88 -5.22 5.29
C SER A 83 5.55 -5.34 6.76
N TYR A 84 4.95 -6.46 7.17
CA TYR A 84 4.68 -6.74 8.59
C TYR A 84 5.99 -6.85 9.40
N SER A 85 6.99 -7.51 8.83
CA SER A 85 8.30 -7.69 9.50
C SER A 85 9.20 -6.47 9.46
N GLY A 86 8.93 -5.52 8.55
CA GLY A 86 9.85 -4.43 8.22
C GLY A 86 11.11 -4.85 7.45
N ASN A 87 11.35 -6.15 7.27
CA ASN A 87 12.58 -6.71 6.72
C ASN A 87 12.39 -7.51 5.43
N THR A 88 11.23 -7.39 4.78
CA THR A 88 10.97 -8.11 3.52
C THR A 88 11.90 -7.58 2.43
N GLU A 89 12.76 -8.43 1.88
CA GLU A 89 13.85 -8.05 0.99
C GLU A 89 13.33 -7.35 -0.28
N GLU A 90 12.30 -7.90 -0.91
CA GLU A 90 11.65 -7.32 -2.09
C GLU A 90 11.12 -5.92 -1.81
N THR A 91 10.42 -5.76 -0.67
CA THR A 91 9.86 -4.48 -0.24
C THR A 91 10.96 -3.45 0.05
N LEU A 92 12.05 -3.87 0.69
CA LEU A 92 13.18 -2.99 1.00
C LEU A 92 13.94 -2.57 -0.26
N SER A 93 14.13 -3.50 -1.21
CA SER A 93 14.73 -3.22 -2.51
C SER A 93 13.95 -2.15 -3.28
N ALA A 94 12.62 -2.29 -3.35
CA ALA A 94 11.77 -1.28 -3.97
C ALA A 94 11.77 0.05 -3.20
N PHE A 95 11.74 0.02 -1.86
CA PHE A 95 11.77 1.21 -1.02
C PHE A 95 13.06 2.03 -1.19
N ALA A 96 14.21 1.37 -1.34
CA ALA A 96 15.50 2.03 -1.49
C ALA A 96 15.64 2.83 -2.81
N GLN A 97 14.74 2.63 -3.77
CA GLN A 97 14.73 3.30 -5.07
C GLN A 97 13.66 4.41 -5.18
N ALA A 98 12.77 4.51 -4.20
CA ALA A 98 11.65 5.46 -4.17
C ALA A 98 12.09 6.84 -3.65
#